data_AF-A0Z195-F1
#
_entry.id   AF-A0Z195-F1
#
_cell.length_a   1.000
_cell.length_b   1.000
_cell.length_c   1.000
_cell.angle_alpha   90.00
_cell.angle_beta   90.00
_cell.angle_gamma   90.00
#
_symmetry.space_group_name_H-M   'P 1'
#
loop_
_entity.id
_entity.type
_entity.pdbx_description
1 polymer ?
#
loop_
_entity_poly.entity_id
_entity_poly.type
_entity_poly.pdbx_seq_one_letter_code
_entity_poly.pdbx_strand_id
1 'polypeptide(L)'
;MTPRYFAIYDADGTLSGELGYALGKLAGTRHCALCDISHGWNPIGKAGWRKDSGLSCKLQWLHRDEQSPDLAAYTLGKLPLVVEQGNDGFRTLLDSEKLEACGGDYEAFLTVLEAEVSGAALAASDSSAPAINALNT
;
A
#
# COMPACT_ATOMS: atom_id res chain seq x y z
N MET A 1 16.59 10.57 -1.55
CA MET A 1 15.49 10.36 -2.50
C MET A 1 14.19 10.39 -1.71
N THR A 2 13.09 10.91 -2.25
CA THR A 2 11.78 10.82 -1.57
C THR A 2 11.22 9.41 -1.80
N PRO A 3 10.81 8.67 -0.75
CA PRO A 3 10.25 7.32 -0.92
C PRO A 3 8.99 7.36 -1.78
N ARG A 4 8.80 6.31 -2.58
CA ARG A 4 7.59 6.09 -3.39
C ARG A 4 6.73 5.02 -2.72
N TYR A 5 5.41 5.17 -2.82
CA TYR A 5 4.47 4.23 -2.23
C TYR A 5 3.56 3.66 -3.31
N PHE A 6 3.35 2.34 -3.29
CA PHE A 6 2.54 1.62 -4.26
C PHE A 6 1.45 0.84 -3.54
N ALA A 7 0.20 1.00 -3.93
CA ALA A 7 -0.91 0.13 -3.55
C ALA A 7 -1.29 -0.73 -4.75
N ILE A 8 -1.11 -2.04 -4.63
CA ILE A 8 -1.15 -2.96 -5.77
C ILE A 8 -2.31 -3.94 -5.59
N TYR A 9 -3.29 -3.85 -6.49
CA TYR A 9 -4.47 -4.72 -6.52
C TYR A 9 -4.10 -6.16 -6.92
N ASP A 10 -4.82 -7.18 -6.42
CA ASP A 10 -4.82 -8.53 -7.02
C ASP A 10 -5.78 -8.62 -8.21
N ALA A 11 -5.64 -7.72 -9.16
CA ALA A 11 -6.44 -7.66 -10.39
C ALA A 11 -5.61 -7.09 -11.54
N ASP A 12 -5.94 -7.47 -12.77
CA ASP A 12 -5.32 -6.91 -13.99
C ASP A 12 -6.12 -5.69 -14.46
N GLY A 13 -5.47 -4.67 -15.02
CA GLY A 13 -6.11 -3.37 -15.33
C GLY A 13 -7.23 -3.41 -16.36
N THR A 14 -7.32 -4.50 -17.13
CA THR A 14 -8.42 -4.75 -18.08
C THR A 14 -9.75 -5.10 -17.41
N LEU A 15 -9.75 -5.41 -16.11
CA LEU A 15 -10.94 -5.75 -15.32
C LEU A 15 -11.61 -4.55 -14.66
N SER A 16 -11.08 -3.33 -14.86
CA SER A 16 -11.44 -2.11 -14.12
C SER A 16 -12.55 -1.28 -14.77
N GLY A 17 -13.38 -1.89 -15.61
CA GLY A 17 -14.72 -1.36 -15.90
C GLY A 17 -15.67 -1.73 -14.75
N GLU A 18 -16.71 -0.94 -14.52
CA GLU A 18 -17.77 -1.18 -13.51
C GLU A 18 -18.34 -2.64 -13.50
N LEU A 19 -18.12 -3.40 -14.57
CA LEU A 19 -18.48 -4.81 -14.70
C LEU A 19 -17.68 -5.78 -13.80
N GLY A 20 -16.42 -5.51 -13.47
CA GLY A 20 -15.56 -6.46 -12.73
C GLY A 20 -16.03 -6.72 -11.30
N TYR A 21 -16.40 -5.65 -10.59
CA TYR A 21 -16.91 -5.72 -9.21
C TYR A 21 -18.31 -6.36 -9.15
N ALA A 22 -19.19 -6.01 -10.09
CA ALA A 22 -20.52 -6.59 -10.19
C ALA A 22 -20.49 -8.09 -10.49
N LEU A 23 -19.53 -8.55 -11.30
CA LEU A 23 -19.33 -9.98 -11.57
C LEU A 23 -18.66 -10.71 -10.39
N GLY A 24 -17.68 -10.10 -9.71
CA GLY A 24 -16.98 -10.73 -8.57
C GLY A 24 -17.90 -11.04 -7.38
N LYS A 25 -18.84 -10.13 -7.09
CA LYS A 25 -19.84 -10.32 -6.02
C LYS A 25 -20.89 -11.41 -6.34
N LEU A 26 -21.07 -11.74 -7.62
CA LEU A 26 -21.99 -12.80 -8.08
C LEU A 26 -21.30 -14.14 -8.40
N ALA A 27 -20.00 -14.14 -8.71
CA ALA A 27 -19.28 -15.32 -9.21
C ALA A 27 -18.35 -16.00 -8.20
N GLY A 28 -18.25 -15.51 -6.96
CA GLY A 28 -17.50 -16.19 -5.89
C GLY A 28 -16.00 -16.30 -6.14
N THR A 29 -15.41 -15.43 -6.98
CA THR A 29 -14.01 -15.49 -7.37
C THR A 29 -13.29 -14.19 -7.02
N ARG A 30 -12.31 -14.32 -6.11
CA ARG A 30 -11.29 -13.35 -5.66
C ARG A 30 -11.82 -12.11 -4.90
N HIS A 31 -11.76 -12.21 -3.58
CA HIS A 31 -11.86 -11.07 -2.65
C HIS A 31 -10.55 -10.28 -2.72
N CYS A 32 -10.61 -8.98 -3.07
CA CYS A 32 -9.44 -8.10 -3.10
C CYS A 32 -9.72 -6.91 -2.18
N ALA A 33 -9.08 -6.90 -1.01
CA ALA A 33 -9.32 -5.88 0.02
C ALA A 33 -9.02 -4.44 -0.46
N LEU A 34 -8.03 -4.23 -1.33
CA LEU A 34 -7.78 -2.90 -1.91
C LEU A 34 -8.92 -2.45 -2.84
N CYS A 35 -9.58 -3.36 -3.55
CA CYS A 35 -10.76 -3.01 -4.36
C CYS A 35 -11.92 -2.56 -3.46
N ASP A 36 -12.12 -3.22 -2.32
CA ASP A 36 -13.15 -2.80 -1.36
C ASP A 36 -12.80 -1.46 -0.69
N ILE A 37 -11.51 -1.18 -0.45
CA ILE A 37 -11.07 0.10 0.11
C ILE A 37 -11.23 1.25 -0.91
N SER A 38 -10.96 1.02 -2.20
CA SER A 38 -11.07 2.05 -3.23
C SER A 38 -12.53 2.31 -3.67
N HIS A 39 -13.40 1.29 -3.64
CA HIS A 39 -14.80 1.39 -4.07
C HIS A 39 -15.84 1.41 -2.93
N GLY A 40 -15.48 0.97 -1.72
CA GLY A 40 -16.27 1.11 -0.49
C GLY A 40 -16.43 2.57 -0.03
N TRP A 41 -15.92 3.50 -0.83
CA TRP A 41 -16.11 4.92 -0.73
C TRP A 41 -17.58 5.27 -0.48
N ASN A 42 -17.87 5.70 0.75
CA ASN A 42 -19.18 6.20 1.14
C ASN A 42 -19.32 7.68 0.70
N PRO A 43 -20.08 8.01 -0.38
CA PRO A 43 -20.18 9.38 -0.89
C PRO A 43 -20.93 10.33 0.07
N ILE A 44 -21.55 9.81 1.12
CA ILE A 44 -22.47 10.54 2.02
C ILE A 44 -21.70 11.20 3.20
N GLY A 45 -20.44 10.84 3.44
CA GLY A 45 -19.80 11.10 4.74
C GLY A 45 -18.87 12.32 4.87
N LYS A 46 -17.97 12.59 3.93
CA LYS A 46 -16.88 13.55 4.20
C LYS A 46 -16.46 14.30 2.94
N ALA A 47 -16.91 15.54 2.81
CA ALA A 47 -16.40 16.50 1.82
C ALA A 47 -15.06 17.14 2.22
N GLY A 48 -14.43 16.72 3.33
CA GLY A 48 -13.28 17.38 3.96
C GLY A 48 -11.89 16.97 3.44
N TRP A 49 -11.75 15.80 2.83
CA TRP A 49 -10.45 15.14 2.57
C TRP A 49 -9.78 15.56 1.25
N ARG A 50 -10.48 16.27 0.34
CA ARG A 50 -9.94 16.79 -0.94
C ARG A 50 -8.84 17.86 -0.78
N LYS A 51 -8.37 18.12 0.44
CA LYS A 51 -7.31 19.09 0.75
C LYS A 51 -6.05 18.45 1.34
N ASP A 52 -5.98 17.14 1.49
CA ASP A 52 -4.80 16.53 2.07
C ASP A 52 -3.61 16.51 1.11
N SER A 53 -2.57 17.22 1.52
CA SER A 53 -1.23 17.19 0.93
C SER A 53 -0.36 16.07 1.54
N GLY A 54 -1.01 15.06 2.12
CA GLY A 54 -0.44 14.01 2.98
C GLY A 54 0.08 12.79 2.22
N LEU A 55 0.08 11.62 2.86
CA LEU A 55 0.64 10.41 2.27
C LEU A 55 -0.24 9.82 1.15
N SER A 56 -1.55 10.06 1.25
CA SER A 56 -2.56 9.66 0.26
C SER A 56 -2.26 10.18 -1.15
N CYS A 57 -1.74 11.40 -1.29
CA CYS A 57 -1.41 11.98 -2.61
C CYS A 57 -0.11 11.44 -3.22
N LYS A 58 0.70 10.73 -2.43
CA LYS A 58 1.96 10.10 -2.87
C LYS A 58 1.79 8.61 -3.21
N LEU A 59 0.62 8.05 -2.93
CA LEU A 59 0.32 6.65 -3.17
C LEU A 59 -0.03 6.43 -4.64
N GLN A 60 0.74 5.57 -5.32
CA GLN A 60 0.47 5.16 -6.69
C GLN A 60 -0.33 3.86 -6.65
N TRP A 61 -1.51 3.87 -7.26
CA TRP A 61 -2.38 2.70 -7.36
C TRP A 61 -2.07 1.96 -8.65
N LEU A 62 -1.75 0.67 -8.55
CA LEU A 62 -1.35 -0.16 -9.67
C LEU A 62 -2.18 -1.45 -9.69
N HIS A 63 -2.55 -1.88 -10.88
CA HIS A 63 -2.96 -3.26 -11.11
C HIS A 63 -1.74 -4.18 -11.11
N ARG A 64 -1.99 -5.48 -10.93
CA ARG A 64 -0.95 -6.52 -10.89
C ARG A 64 -0.04 -6.48 -12.11
N ASP A 65 -0.59 -6.20 -13.29
CA ASP A 65 0.09 -6.14 -14.59
C ASP A 65 0.72 -4.77 -14.91
N GLU A 66 0.52 -3.75 -14.07
CA GLU A 66 1.07 -2.40 -14.24
C GLU A 66 2.39 -2.19 -13.47
N GLN A 67 2.83 -3.19 -12.72
CA GLN A 67 4.05 -3.15 -11.92
C GLN A 67 5.31 -3.16 -12.80
N SER A 68 6.38 -2.50 -12.32
CA SER A 68 7.71 -2.73 -12.90
C SER A 68 8.16 -4.17 -12.64
N PRO A 69 9.08 -4.73 -13.45
CA PRO A 69 9.57 -6.10 -13.25
C PRO A 69 10.10 -6.38 -11.84
N ASP A 70 10.87 -5.45 -11.27
CA ASP A 70 11.44 -5.61 -9.92
C ASP A 70 10.35 -5.59 -8.84
N LEU A 71 9.34 -4.74 -9.00
CA LEU A 71 8.22 -4.66 -8.06
C LEU A 71 7.34 -5.91 -8.16
N ALA A 72 7.05 -6.38 -9.37
CA ALA A 72 6.30 -7.62 -9.61
C ALA A 72 7.01 -8.85 -9.02
N ALA A 73 8.34 -8.92 -9.12
CA ALA A 73 9.12 -9.98 -8.48
C ALA A 73 9.02 -9.93 -6.95
N TYR A 74 9.04 -8.74 -6.36
CA TYR A 74 8.90 -8.55 -4.91
C TYR A 74 7.51 -8.94 -4.38
N THR A 75 6.46 -8.63 -5.14
CA THR A 75 5.05 -8.82 -4.75
C THR A 75 4.45 -10.16 -5.15
N LEU A 76 5.20 -11.01 -5.86
CA LEU A 76 4.73 -12.30 -6.35
C LEU A 76 4.12 -13.15 -5.23
N GLY A 77 2.84 -13.51 -5.40
CA GLY A 77 2.08 -14.32 -4.44
C GLY A 77 1.62 -13.61 -3.17
N LYS A 78 1.75 -12.28 -3.09
CA LYS A 78 1.43 -11.48 -1.88
C LYS A 78 0.31 -10.45 -2.08
N LEU A 79 -0.25 -10.36 -3.28
CA LEU A 79 -1.28 -9.35 -3.59
C LEU A 79 -2.63 -9.69 -2.94
N PRO A 80 -3.43 -8.70 -2.52
CA PRO A 80 -3.14 -7.25 -2.57
C PRO A 80 -2.08 -6.79 -1.55
N LEU A 81 -1.30 -5.76 -1.90
CA LEU A 81 -0.13 -5.34 -1.12
C LEU A 81 0.12 -3.83 -1.20
N VAL A 82 0.55 -3.20 -0.10
CA VAL A 82 1.11 -1.84 -0.10
C VAL A 82 2.60 -1.87 0.18
N VAL A 83 3.38 -1.24 -0.69
CA VAL A 83 4.84 -1.28 -0.71
C VAL A 83 5.42 0.13 -0.67
N GLU A 84 6.41 0.34 0.18
CA GLU A 84 7.34 1.46 0.09
C GLU A 84 8.55 1.05 -0.78
N GLN A 85 8.98 1.94 -1.66
CA GLN A 85 10.28 1.88 -2.29
C GLN A 85 11.19 2.99 -1.74
N GLY A 86 12.24 2.57 -1.03
CA GLY A 86 13.31 3.40 -0.52
C GLY A 86 14.60 3.23 -1.33
N ASN A 87 15.72 3.70 -0.76
CA ASN A 87 17.04 3.51 -1.38
C ASN A 87 17.49 2.04 -1.36
N ASP A 88 17.08 1.30 -0.33
CA ASP A 88 17.54 -0.08 -0.07
C ASP A 88 16.62 -1.14 -0.68
N GLY A 89 15.68 -0.73 -1.54
CA GLY A 89 14.73 -1.61 -2.22
C GLY A 89 13.30 -1.45 -1.72
N PHE A 90 12.56 -2.56 -1.70
CA PHE A 90 11.13 -2.58 -1.39
C PHE A 90 10.87 -3.08 0.04
N ARG A 91 9.91 -2.44 0.72
CA ARG A 91 9.40 -2.85 2.02
C ARG A 91 7.87 -2.94 1.97
N THR A 92 7.30 -4.06 2.39
CA THR A 92 5.87 -4.18 2.65
C THR A 92 5.47 -3.29 3.84
N LEU A 93 4.48 -2.43 3.63
CA LEU A 93 3.83 -1.64 4.69
C LEU A 93 2.56 -2.34 5.17
N LEU A 94 1.69 -2.72 4.22
CA LEU A 94 0.42 -3.39 4.50
C LEU A 94 0.30 -4.63 3.62
N ASP A 95 0.13 -5.78 4.25
CA ASP A 95 -0.20 -7.05 3.60
C ASP A 95 -1.71 -7.26 3.54
N SER A 96 -2.13 -8.36 2.90
CA SER A 96 -3.55 -8.69 2.73
C SER A 96 -4.31 -8.73 4.05
N GLU A 97 -3.70 -9.23 5.13
CA GLU A 97 -4.36 -9.32 6.44
C GLU A 97 -4.66 -7.94 7.03
N LYS A 98 -3.68 -7.03 7.02
CA LYS A 98 -3.89 -5.64 7.47
C LYS A 98 -4.90 -4.90 6.59
N LEU A 99 -4.91 -5.16 5.29
CA LEU A 99 -5.85 -4.58 4.35
C LEU A 99 -7.28 -5.08 4.59
N GLU A 100 -7.46 -6.38 4.83
CA GLU A 100 -8.76 -6.97 5.17
C GLU A 100 -9.29 -6.43 6.49
N ALA A 101 -8.42 -6.21 7.49
CA ALA A 101 -8.79 -5.62 8.77
C ALA A 101 -9.33 -4.19 8.66
N CYS A 102 -9.03 -3.47 7.56
CA CYS A 102 -9.61 -2.16 7.28
C CYS A 102 -11.10 -2.25 6.88
N GLY A 103 -11.60 -3.43 6.51
CA GLY A 103 -13.03 -3.65 6.24
C GLY A 103 -13.60 -2.79 5.10
N GLY A 104 -12.78 -2.37 4.14
CA GLY A 104 -13.18 -1.45 3.06
C GLY A 104 -13.28 0.03 3.48
N ASP A 105 -12.89 0.38 4.71
CA ASP A 105 -12.86 1.77 5.18
C ASP A 105 -11.54 2.46 4.77
N TYR A 106 -11.66 3.45 3.91
CA TYR A 106 -10.54 4.24 3.41
C TYR A 106 -9.81 5.05 4.50
N GLU A 107 -10.52 5.55 5.50
CA GLU A 107 -9.93 6.34 6.59
C GLU A 107 -9.16 5.44 7.55
N ALA A 108 -9.69 4.25 7.82
CA ALA A 108 -8.98 3.21 8.57
C ALA A 108 -7.68 2.81 7.84
N PHE A 109 -7.77 2.59 6.52
CA PHE A 109 -6.61 2.32 5.66
C PHE A 109 -5.54 3.41 5.78
N LEU A 110 -5.90 4.69 5.64
CA LEU A 110 -4.95 5.80 5.75
C LEU A 110 -4.30 5.86 7.14
N THR A 111 -5.09 5.64 8.19
CA THR A 111 -4.59 5.66 9.58
C THR A 111 -3.49 4.60 9.80
N VAL A 112 -3.72 3.37 9.35
CA VAL A 112 -2.73 2.29 9.50
C VAL A 112 -1.52 2.55 8.60
N LEU A 113 -1.73 3.03 7.36
CA LEU A 113 -0.65 3.38 6.44
C LEU A 113 0.30 4.43 7.02
N GLU A 114 -0.24 5.51 7.60
CA GLU A 114 0.55 6.57 8.20
C GLU A 114 1.35 6.08 9.41
N ALA A 115 0.78 5.17 10.22
CA ALA A 115 1.46 4.55 11.34
C ALA A 115 2.67 3.71 10.90
N GLU A 116 2.51 2.88 9.85
CA GLU A 116 3.57 2.03 9.30
C GLU A 116 4.73 2.85 8.70
N VAL A 117 4.41 3.93 7.97
CA VAL A 117 5.45 4.82 7.43
C VAL A 117 6.21 5.52 8.56
N SER A 118 5.50 6.03 9.57
CA SER A 118 6.12 6.73 10.69
C SER A 118 7.03 5.80 11.50
N GLY A 119 6.57 4.57 11.79
CA GLY A 119 7.35 3.57 12.50
C GLY A 119 8.63 3.16 11.77
N ALA A 120 8.58 3.10 10.44
CA ALA A 120 9.75 2.81 9.65
C ALA A 120 10.78 3.95 9.59
N ALA A 121 10.32 5.20 9.56
CA ALA A 121 11.21 6.36 9.58
C ALA A 121 12.07 6.39 10.86
N LEU A 122 11.51 5.98 12.00
CA LEU A 122 12.21 5.84 13.28
C LEU A 122 13.26 4.72 13.26
N ALA A 123 12.94 3.56 12.67
CA ALA A 123 13.88 2.43 12.57
C ALA A 123 15.07 2.73 11.62
N ALA A 124 14.86 3.52 10.57
CA ALA A 124 15.90 3.92 9.63
C ALA A 124 16.92 4.90 10.24
N SER A 125 16.51 5.75 11.20
CA SER A 125 17.42 6.67 11.89
C SER A 125 18.36 5.97 12.88
N ASP A 126 17.90 4.90 13.54
CA ASP A 126 18.69 4.19 14.57
C ASP A 126 19.80 3.31 13.99
N SER A 127 19.74 2.95 12.71
CA SER A 127 20.74 2.09 12.05
C SER A 127 22.02 2.85 11.62
N SER A 128 22.16 4.12 12.00
CA SER A 128 23.27 5.00 11.62
C SER A 128 24.24 5.35 12.76
N ALA A 129 24.34 4.51 13.79
CA ALA A 129 25.37 4.65 14.82
C ALA A 129 26.78 4.44 14.20
N PRO A 130 27.74 5.35 14.39
CA PRO A 130 29.07 5.19 13.82
C PRO A 130 29.82 4.08 14.54
N ALA A 131 30.45 3.19 13.77
CA ALA A 131 31.41 2.22 14.30
C ALA A 131 32.55 2.97 14.99
N ILE A 132 32.53 3.01 16.32
CA ILE A 132 33.66 3.48 17.11
C ILE A 132 34.80 2.46 16.96
N ASN A 133 35.81 2.84 16.19
CA ASN A 133 37.03 2.06 16.01
C ASN A 133 37.82 2.09 17.32
N ALA A 134 37.67 1.06 18.15
CA ALA A 134 38.49 0.86 19.34
C ALA A 134 39.81 0.17 18.93
N LEU A 135 40.74 0.94 18.38
CA LEU A 135 42.16 0.63 18.44
C LEU A 135 42.72 1.26 19.71
N ASN A 136 43.14 0.42 20.67
CA ASN A 136 44.36 0.54 21.48
C ASN A 136 44.22 -0.26 22.78
N THR A 137 44.94 -1.38 22.89
CA THR A 137 46.12 -1.56 23.75
C THR A 137 46.76 -2.91 23.44
#